data_AF-A0A523TDT5-F1
#
_entry.id   AF-A0A523TDT5-F1
#
_cell.length_a   1.000
_cell.length_b   1.000
_cell.length_c   1.000
_cell.angle_alpha   90.00
_cell.angle_beta   90.00
_cell.angle_gamma   90.00
#
_symmetry.space_group_name_H-M   'P 1'
#
loop_
_entity.id
_entity.type
_entity.pdbx_description
1 polymer ?
#
loop_
_entity_poly.entity_id
_entity_poly.type
_entity_poly.pdbx_seq_one_letter_code
_entity_poly.pdbx_strand_id
1 'polypeptide(L)'
;MAVTDPKNVVTFKQKPVLIIRDQETLDLFKDENLGYVLKFLRKGPMTIGDLEESFRKIGIEKSDKSIYRYLHKLLQVKLVAKAGKRITSKTSDDLTSETIYTRSAIAFITVALVADPGTEKNEHNSVWEATRLLLSEHFGKNAAAKEFVRFANKLDKERDQLVVNLFENATEETLEKVAQLDFQGINFLLQYISWLAILPEQDIAKDLERIFVK
;
A
#
# COMPACT_ATOMS: atom_id res chain seq x y z
N MET A 1 24.64 28.83 -22.92
CA MET A 1 23.20 28.84 -23.24
C MET A 1 22.46 28.34 -22.01
N ALA A 2 21.42 29.03 -21.56
CA ALA A 2 20.69 28.67 -20.35
C ALA A 2 19.80 27.45 -20.63
N VAL A 3 20.10 26.33 -19.97
CA VAL A 3 19.19 25.19 -19.88
C VAL A 3 18.00 25.68 -19.05
N THR A 4 16.79 25.66 -19.61
CA THR A 4 15.58 26.03 -18.86
C THR A 4 15.15 24.87 -17.96
N ASP A 5 14.56 25.19 -16.81
CA ASP A 5 14.12 24.19 -15.85
C ASP A 5 13.10 23.22 -16.48
N PRO A 6 13.19 21.91 -16.20
CA PRO A 6 12.27 20.92 -16.76
C PRO A 6 10.82 21.26 -16.40
N LYS A 7 9.95 21.34 -17.42
CA LYS A 7 8.52 21.56 -17.21
C LYS A 7 7.77 20.24 -17.22
N ASN A 8 7.15 19.89 -16.09
CA ASN A 8 6.26 18.75 -16.00
C ASN A 8 4.83 19.15 -16.37
N VAL A 9 4.24 18.47 -17.35
CA VAL A 9 2.82 18.58 -17.70
C VAL A 9 2.15 17.30 -17.20
N VAL A 10 1.45 17.38 -16.08
CA VAL A 10 0.76 16.25 -15.44
C VAL A 10 -0.75 16.41 -15.64
N THR A 11 -1.38 15.42 -16.26
CA THR A 11 -2.82 15.41 -16.57
C THR A 11 -3.58 14.33 -15.83
N PHE A 12 -2.89 13.40 -15.18
CA PHE A 12 -3.50 12.30 -14.45
C PHE A 12 -3.76 12.67 -12.98
N LYS A 13 -5.02 12.57 -12.55
CA LYS A 13 -5.40 12.67 -11.13
C LYS A 13 -5.42 11.27 -10.51
N GLN A 14 -4.63 11.07 -9.47
CA GLN A 14 -4.59 9.80 -8.74
C GLN A 14 -5.91 9.56 -8.00
N LYS A 15 -6.33 8.31 -7.89
CA LYS A 15 -7.39 7.93 -6.95
C LYS A 15 -6.85 8.05 -5.51
N PRO A 16 -7.67 8.44 -4.52
CA PRO A 16 -7.23 8.42 -3.13
C PRO A 16 -6.85 7.00 -2.70
N VAL A 17 -7.71 6.03 -2.99
CA VAL A 17 -7.53 4.62 -2.66
C VAL A 17 -7.88 3.75 -3.86
N LEU A 18 -7.12 2.67 -4.05
CA LEU A 18 -7.45 1.57 -4.95
C LEU A 18 -7.44 0.25 -4.17
N ILE A 19 -8.56 -0.47 -4.22
CA ILE A 19 -8.73 -1.79 -3.60
C ILE A 19 -8.27 -2.84 -4.61
N ILE A 20 -7.38 -3.74 -4.16
CA ILE A 20 -6.79 -4.81 -4.97
C ILE A 20 -7.35 -6.13 -4.47
N ARG A 21 -7.98 -6.88 -5.38
CA ARG A 21 -8.68 -8.13 -5.07
C ARG A 21 -8.18 -9.33 -5.87
N ASP A 22 -7.42 -9.12 -6.94
CA ASP A 22 -6.97 -10.20 -7.82
C ASP A 22 -5.55 -10.68 -7.46
N GLN A 23 -5.36 -12.00 -7.56
CA GLN A 23 -4.09 -12.63 -7.17
C GLN A 23 -2.92 -12.17 -8.04
N GLU A 24 -3.16 -11.93 -9.34
CA GLU A 24 -2.15 -11.47 -10.28
C GLU A 24 -1.51 -10.16 -9.81
N THR A 25 -2.34 -9.17 -9.45
CA THR A 25 -1.86 -7.88 -8.92
C THR A 25 -1.20 -8.03 -7.56
N LEU A 26 -1.75 -8.88 -6.67
CA LEU A 26 -1.17 -9.14 -5.36
C LEU A 26 0.22 -9.77 -5.44
N ASP A 27 0.44 -10.69 -6.38
CA ASP A 27 1.73 -11.35 -6.58
C ASP A 27 2.84 -10.38 -7.00
N LEU A 28 2.50 -9.25 -7.63
CA LEU A 28 3.49 -8.22 -7.98
C LEU A 28 4.08 -7.51 -6.75
N PHE A 29 3.38 -7.49 -5.61
CA PHE A 29 3.93 -6.93 -4.36
C PHE A 29 5.05 -7.81 -3.77
N LYS A 30 5.20 -9.06 -4.24
CA LYS A 30 6.30 -9.95 -3.84
C LYS A 30 7.60 -9.65 -4.59
N ASP A 31 7.54 -8.96 -5.73
CA ASP A 31 8.74 -8.54 -6.48
C ASP A 31 9.28 -7.22 -5.89
N GLU A 32 10.44 -7.32 -5.24
CA GLU A 32 11.09 -6.20 -4.57
C GLU A 32 11.36 -5.02 -5.52
N ASN A 33 11.70 -5.27 -6.79
CA ASN A 33 11.97 -4.20 -7.75
C ASN A 33 10.71 -3.43 -8.11
N LEU A 34 9.58 -4.12 -8.25
CA LEU A 34 8.28 -3.48 -8.45
C LEU A 34 7.88 -2.68 -7.21
N GLY A 35 8.13 -3.23 -6.02
CA GLY A 35 7.98 -2.55 -4.74
C GLY A 35 8.78 -1.23 -4.68
N TYR A 36 10.04 -1.24 -5.12
CA TYR A 36 10.86 -0.03 -5.21
C TYR A 36 10.29 1.01 -6.17
N VAL A 37 9.85 0.61 -7.38
CA VAL A 37 9.22 1.54 -8.33
C VAL A 37 7.99 2.21 -7.69
N LEU A 38 7.09 1.42 -7.08
CA LEU A 38 5.92 1.97 -6.40
C LEU A 38 6.31 2.89 -5.24
N LYS A 39 7.38 2.56 -4.49
CA LYS A 39 7.90 3.40 -3.40
C LYS A 39 8.47 4.72 -3.91
N PHE A 40 9.19 4.73 -5.02
CA PHE A 40 9.73 5.96 -5.60
C PHE A 40 8.61 6.88 -6.11
N LEU A 41 7.62 6.31 -6.81
CA LEU A 41 6.46 7.04 -7.29
C LEU A 41 5.52 7.56 -6.18
N ARG A 42 5.75 7.22 -4.90
CA ARG A 42 5.10 7.90 -3.76
C ARG A 42 5.52 9.36 -3.63
N LYS A 43 6.73 9.70 -4.08
CA LYS A 43 7.26 11.08 -4.01
C LYS A 43 6.70 11.98 -5.10
N GLY A 44 5.98 11.41 -6.06
CA GLY A 44 5.34 12.12 -7.16
C GLY A 44 5.63 11.50 -8.52
N PRO A 45 5.13 12.13 -9.60
CA PRO A 45 5.32 11.66 -10.96
C PRO A 45 6.80 11.69 -11.40
N MET A 46 7.29 10.61 -12.00
CA MET A 46 8.71 10.42 -12.39
C MET A 46 8.87 9.93 -13.82
N THR A 47 9.96 10.31 -14.49
CA THR A 47 10.39 9.71 -15.77
C THR A 47 11.16 8.41 -15.53
N ILE A 48 11.58 7.72 -16.62
CA ILE A 48 12.47 6.56 -16.51
C ILE A 48 13.82 6.97 -15.92
N GLY A 49 14.38 8.11 -16.34
CA GLY A 49 15.65 8.62 -15.81
C GLY A 49 15.59 8.95 -14.31
N ASP A 50 14.49 9.53 -13.82
CA ASP A 50 14.29 9.78 -12.38
C ASP A 50 14.28 8.48 -11.56
N LEU A 51 13.64 7.44 -12.10
CA LEU A 51 13.57 6.13 -11.46
C LEU A 51 14.95 5.46 -11.46
N GLU A 52 15.71 5.60 -12.54
CA GLU A 52 17.07 5.10 -12.65
C GLU A 52 17.97 5.74 -11.59
N GLU A 53 17.89 7.06 -11.43
CA GLU A 53 18.60 7.78 -10.38
C GLU A 53 18.16 7.34 -8.98
N SER A 54 16.86 7.10 -8.78
CA SER A 54 16.31 6.62 -7.51
C SER A 54 16.81 5.21 -7.15
N PHE A 55 16.97 4.33 -8.13
CA PHE A 55 17.60 3.01 -7.96
C PHE A 55 19.09 3.15 -7.61
N ARG A 56 19.85 4.00 -8.31
CA ARG A 56 21.26 4.27 -7.99
C ARG A 56 21.45 4.76 -6.56
N LYS A 57 20.57 5.64 -6.07
CA LYS A 57 20.60 6.17 -4.69
C LYS A 57 20.46 5.11 -3.60
N ILE A 58 19.88 3.95 -3.92
CA ILE A 58 19.77 2.81 -2.98
C ILE A 58 20.81 1.71 -3.27
N GLY A 59 21.82 2.00 -4.10
CA GLY A 59 22.90 1.06 -4.42
C GLY A 59 22.51 -0.05 -5.41
N ILE A 60 21.40 0.12 -6.13
CA ILE A 60 20.93 -0.86 -7.11
C ILE A 60 21.05 -0.27 -8.51
N GLU A 61 21.83 -0.90 -9.38
CA GLU A 61 21.95 -0.46 -10.77
C GLU A 61 20.86 -1.11 -11.64
N LYS A 62 20.11 -0.30 -12.40
CA LYS A 62 19.08 -0.77 -13.33
C LYS A 62 19.19 0.00 -14.63
N SER A 63 19.13 -0.72 -15.75
CA SER A 63 19.03 -0.10 -17.07
C SER A 63 17.63 0.43 -17.36
N ASP A 64 17.52 1.40 -18.26
CA ASP A 64 16.25 1.92 -18.79
C ASP A 64 15.30 0.81 -19.25
N LYS A 65 15.83 -0.21 -19.93
CA LYS A 65 15.05 -1.37 -20.40
C LYS A 65 14.43 -2.15 -19.24
N SER A 66 15.14 -2.26 -18.12
CA SER A 66 14.65 -2.95 -16.93
C SER A 66 13.55 -2.14 -16.25
N ILE A 67 13.74 -0.83 -16.11
CA ILE A 67 12.74 0.08 -15.53
C ILE A 67 11.48 0.12 -16.40
N TYR A 68 11.65 0.20 -17.72
CA TYR A 68 10.54 0.13 -18.67
C TYR A 68 9.74 -1.16 -18.49
N ARG A 69 10.41 -2.31 -18.35
CA ARG A 69 9.75 -3.60 -18.10
C ARG A 69 8.96 -3.60 -16.78
N TYR A 70 9.50 -3.00 -15.72
CA TYR A 70 8.79 -2.87 -14.44
C TYR A 70 7.55 -1.99 -14.56
N LEU A 71 7.69 -0.81 -15.17
CA LEU A 71 6.56 0.08 -15.43
C LEU A 71 5.50 -0.58 -16.30
N HIS A 72 5.89 -1.34 -17.33
CA HIS A 72 4.97 -2.06 -18.20
C HIS A 72 4.13 -3.07 -17.42
N LYS A 73 4.75 -3.89 -16.56
CA LYS A 73 4.03 -4.82 -15.68
C LYS A 73 3.02 -4.08 -14.79
N LEU A 74 3.45 -2.99 -14.14
CA LEU A 74 2.60 -2.21 -13.26
C LEU A 74 1.47 -1.44 -13.99
N LEU A 75 1.68 -1.07 -15.26
CA LEU A 75 0.66 -0.47 -16.12
C LEU A 75 -0.43 -1.47 -16.49
N GLN A 76 -0.05 -2.72 -16.81
CA GLN A 76 -1.01 -3.78 -17.19
C GLN A 76 -2.03 -4.04 -16.09
N VAL A 77 -1.58 -4.05 -14.83
CA VAL A 77 -2.45 -4.23 -13.64
C VAL A 77 -2.99 -2.92 -13.06
N LYS A 78 -2.78 -1.79 -13.75
CA LYS A 78 -3.28 -0.47 -13.34
C LYS A 78 -2.80 0.01 -11.95
N LEU A 79 -1.62 -0.42 -11.50
CA LEU A 79 -0.97 0.13 -10.30
C LEU A 79 -0.19 1.42 -10.61
N VAL A 80 0.21 1.60 -11.86
CA VAL A 80 0.86 2.80 -12.38
C VAL A 80 0.06 3.32 -13.57
N ALA A 81 0.12 4.64 -13.79
CA ALA A 81 -0.45 5.31 -14.94
C ALA A 81 0.59 6.22 -15.61
N LYS A 82 0.44 6.47 -16.91
CA LYS A 82 1.15 7.53 -17.61
C LYS A 82 0.54 8.86 -17.17
N ALA A 83 1.31 9.66 -16.46
CA ALA A 83 0.87 10.90 -15.82
C ALA A 83 0.90 12.11 -16.76
N GLY A 84 1.67 12.03 -17.84
CA GLY A 84 1.85 13.10 -18.81
C GLY A 84 3.26 13.13 -19.37
N LYS A 85 3.80 14.33 -19.61
CA LYS A 85 5.11 14.53 -20.26
C LYS A 85 5.98 15.51 -19.49
N ARG A 86 7.28 15.22 -19.42
CA ARG A 86 8.31 16.19 -19.02
C ARG A 86 8.91 16.75 -20.27
N ILE A 87 8.98 18.07 -20.36
CA ILE A 87 9.58 18.79 -21.47
C ILE A 87 10.87 19.42 -20.97
N THR A 88 11.98 19.09 -21.61
CA THR A 88 13.31 19.64 -21.34
C THR A 88 13.84 20.29 -22.61
N SER A 89 14.37 21.51 -22.48
CA SER A 89 15.00 22.23 -23.59
C SER A 89 16.51 22.12 -23.44
N LYS A 90 17.17 21.56 -24.46
CA LYS A 90 18.64 21.53 -24.52
C LYS A 90 19.20 22.81 -25.17
N THR A 91 18.44 23.38 -26.11
CA THR A 91 18.67 24.66 -26.81
C THR A 91 17.32 25.33 -27.11
N SER A 92 17.30 26.57 -27.63
CA SER A 92 16.07 27.29 -28.01
C SER A 92 15.14 26.50 -28.93
N ASP A 93 15.69 25.58 -29.72
CA ASP A 93 14.97 24.82 -30.75
C ASP A 93 14.91 23.31 -30.50
N ASP A 94 15.72 22.77 -29.56
CA ASP A 94 15.69 21.33 -29.23
C ASP A 94 14.90 21.07 -27.94
N LEU A 95 13.67 20.57 -28.12
CA LEU A 95 12.81 20.09 -27.06
C LEU A 95 12.83 18.55 -27.00
N THR A 96 13.23 18.00 -25.87
CA THR A 96 13.06 16.58 -25.56
C THR A 96 11.83 16.37 -24.68
N SER A 97 11.02 15.36 -25.03
CA SER A 97 9.82 15.00 -24.28
C SER A 97 9.92 13.58 -23.75
N GLU A 98 9.81 13.44 -22.43
CA GLU A 98 9.82 12.17 -21.73
C GLU A 98 8.46 11.86 -21.14
N THR A 99 8.09 10.58 -21.08
CA THR A 99 6.86 10.17 -20.39
C THR A 99 7.09 10.19 -18.89
N ILE A 100 6.16 10.82 -18.17
CA ILE A 100 6.10 10.78 -16.72
C ILE A 100 5.11 9.70 -16.30
N TYR A 101 5.46 8.93 -15.30
CA TYR A 101 4.65 7.87 -14.70
C TYR A 101 4.30 8.25 -13.27
N THR A 102 3.14 7.81 -12.80
CA THR A 102 2.70 8.01 -11.41
C THR A 102 1.95 6.78 -10.92
N ARG A 103 1.81 6.61 -9.60
CA ARG A 103 0.90 5.57 -9.06
C ARG A 103 -0.53 5.88 -9.48
N SER A 104 -1.33 4.86 -9.74
CA SER A 104 -2.75 5.06 -10.05
C SER A 104 -3.57 5.54 -8.86
N ALA A 105 -3.11 5.25 -7.64
CA ALA A 105 -3.70 5.73 -6.39
C ALA A 105 -2.66 6.13 -5.35
N ILE A 106 -3.05 6.96 -4.38
CA ILE A 106 -2.20 7.37 -3.27
C ILE A 106 -1.93 6.18 -2.34
N ALA A 107 -2.99 5.42 -2.00
CA ALA A 107 -2.90 4.17 -1.25
C ALA A 107 -3.48 2.98 -2.01
N PHE A 108 -2.90 1.81 -1.75
CA PHE A 108 -3.40 0.52 -2.22
C PHE A 108 -3.85 -0.28 -1.01
N ILE A 109 -5.11 -0.73 -1.02
CA ILE A 109 -5.64 -1.64 -0.02
C ILE A 109 -5.64 -3.02 -0.65
N THR A 110 -4.78 -3.90 -0.15
CA THR A 110 -4.76 -5.30 -0.57
C THR A 110 -5.76 -6.07 0.28
N VAL A 111 -6.79 -6.63 -0.34
CA VAL A 111 -7.63 -7.61 0.35
C VAL A 111 -6.85 -8.90 0.38
N ALA A 112 -6.54 -9.41 1.57
CA ALA A 112 -5.97 -10.75 1.68
C ALA A 112 -6.93 -11.74 1.01
N LEU A 113 -6.56 -12.21 -0.19
CA LEU A 113 -7.21 -13.37 -0.79
C LEU A 113 -6.97 -14.51 0.17
N VAL A 114 -8.06 -15.00 0.75
CA VAL A 114 -8.08 -15.94 1.86
C VAL A 114 -7.04 -17.04 1.61
N ALA A 115 -5.89 -16.94 2.29
CA ALA A 115 -5.12 -18.12 2.58
C ALA A 115 -6.02 -18.94 3.50
N ASP A 116 -6.25 -20.19 3.10
CA ASP A 116 -7.11 -21.14 3.79
C ASP A 116 -6.90 -21.02 5.32
N PRO A 117 -7.96 -20.80 6.13
CA PRO A 117 -7.84 -20.77 7.59
C PRO A 117 -7.18 -22.03 8.19
N GLY A 118 -6.98 -23.09 7.39
CA GLY A 118 -6.20 -24.28 7.72
C GLY A 118 -4.69 -24.23 7.43
N THR A 119 -4.12 -23.12 6.95
CA THR A 119 -2.65 -23.00 6.85
C THR A 119 -2.06 -22.68 8.21
N GLU A 120 -1.88 -23.73 9.02
CA GLU A 120 -1.21 -23.78 10.34
C GLU A 120 0.24 -23.22 10.37
N LYS A 121 0.74 -22.65 9.27
CA LYS A 121 2.12 -22.12 9.17
C LYS A 121 2.36 -20.82 9.94
N ASN A 122 1.33 -20.20 10.53
CA ASN A 122 1.45 -18.91 11.24
C ASN A 122 1.42 -19.01 12.77
N GLU A 123 1.45 -20.22 13.35
CA GLU A 123 1.56 -20.39 14.82
C GLU A 123 2.87 -19.76 15.38
N HIS A 124 3.87 -19.52 14.54
CA HIS A 124 5.14 -18.87 14.88
C HIS A 124 5.29 -17.43 14.37
N ASN A 125 4.18 -16.73 14.06
CA ASN A 125 4.28 -15.30 13.75
C ASN A 125 4.76 -14.54 15.01
N SER A 126 6.01 -14.06 14.96
CA SER A 126 6.66 -13.38 16.09
C SER A 126 5.88 -12.14 16.57
N VAL A 127 5.12 -11.49 15.68
CA VAL A 127 4.25 -10.37 16.04
C VAL A 127 3.07 -10.84 16.89
N TRP A 128 2.41 -11.92 16.49
CA TRP A 128 1.29 -12.48 17.26
C TRP A 128 1.75 -13.05 18.58
N GLU A 129 2.92 -13.69 18.60
CA GLU A 129 3.50 -14.18 19.85
C GLU A 129 3.85 -13.03 20.81
N ALA A 130 4.52 -11.98 20.32
CA ALA A 130 4.82 -10.81 21.15
C ALA A 130 3.54 -10.13 21.66
N THR A 131 2.52 -9.99 20.81
CA THR A 131 1.23 -9.41 21.20
C THR A 131 0.55 -10.24 22.28
N ARG A 132 0.55 -11.57 22.13
CA ARG A 132 -0.01 -12.51 23.11
C ARG A 132 0.66 -12.37 24.47
N LEU A 133 1.99 -12.37 24.49
CA LEU A 133 2.77 -12.25 25.73
C LEU A 133 2.53 -10.90 26.42
N LEU A 134 2.48 -9.80 25.67
CA LEU A 134 2.17 -8.48 26.24
C LEU A 134 0.75 -8.41 26.83
N LEU A 135 -0.23 -9.02 26.17
CA LEU A 135 -1.59 -9.11 26.71
C LEU A 135 -1.65 -10.03 27.93
N SER A 136 -0.84 -11.09 27.98
CA SER A 136 -0.74 -11.96 29.15
C SER A 136 -0.28 -11.22 30.40
N GLU A 137 0.62 -10.25 30.28
CA GLU A 137 1.02 -9.39 31.41
C GLU A 137 -0.17 -8.56 31.93
N HIS A 138 -1.06 -8.12 31.04
CA HIS A 138 -2.25 -7.36 31.42
C HIS A 138 -3.33 -8.24 32.07
N PHE A 139 -3.58 -9.44 31.53
CA PHE A 139 -4.62 -10.35 32.01
C PHE A 139 -4.14 -11.31 33.11
N GLY A 140 -2.84 -11.33 33.44
CA GLY A 140 -2.25 -12.20 34.46
C GLY A 140 -2.22 -13.69 34.08
N LYS A 141 -2.44 -14.03 32.81
CA LYS A 141 -2.51 -15.43 32.35
C LYS A 141 -2.07 -15.56 30.89
N ASN A 142 -1.49 -16.72 30.58
CA ASN A 142 -1.01 -17.01 29.24
C ASN A 142 -2.05 -17.79 28.43
N ALA A 143 -2.58 -17.17 27.37
CA ALA A 143 -3.50 -17.83 26.45
C ALA A 143 -2.79 -18.86 25.57
N ALA A 144 -3.48 -19.91 25.15
CA ALA A 144 -2.91 -20.87 24.19
C ALA A 144 -2.58 -20.16 22.85
N ALA A 145 -1.35 -20.30 22.36
CA ALA A 145 -0.87 -19.62 21.16
C ALA A 145 -1.79 -19.86 19.94
N LYS A 146 -2.21 -21.10 19.72
CA LYS A 146 -3.12 -21.47 18.62
C LYS A 146 -4.48 -20.76 18.70
N GLU A 147 -5.03 -20.62 19.91
CA GLU A 147 -6.31 -19.94 20.11
C GLU A 147 -6.19 -18.43 19.88
N PHE A 148 -5.13 -17.81 20.41
CA PHE A 148 -4.85 -16.39 20.19
C PHE A 148 -4.62 -16.07 18.71
N VAL A 149 -3.80 -16.86 18.01
CA VAL A 149 -3.53 -16.66 16.58
C VAL A 149 -4.80 -16.81 15.75
N ARG A 150 -5.67 -17.78 16.07
CA ARG A 150 -6.96 -17.94 15.40
C ARG A 150 -7.86 -16.72 15.59
N PHE A 151 -7.92 -16.19 16.81
CA PHE A 151 -8.65 -14.95 17.12
C PHE A 151 -8.07 -13.75 16.36
N ALA A 152 -6.76 -13.53 16.44
CA ALA A 152 -6.08 -12.42 15.78
C ALA A 152 -6.31 -12.43 14.27
N ASN A 153 -6.16 -13.59 13.60
CA ASN A 153 -6.39 -13.70 12.16
C ASN A 153 -7.86 -13.46 11.78
N LYS A 154 -8.81 -13.92 12.61
CA LYS A 154 -10.25 -13.63 12.39
C LYS A 154 -10.49 -12.12 12.47
N LEU A 155 -10.01 -11.48 13.54
CA LEU A 155 -10.16 -10.06 13.79
C LEU A 155 -9.53 -9.22 12.66
N ASP A 156 -8.31 -9.57 12.24
CA ASP A 156 -7.59 -8.90 11.16
C ASP A 156 -8.37 -8.96 9.83
N LYS A 157 -8.93 -10.13 9.50
CA LYS A 157 -9.76 -10.32 8.31
C LYS A 157 -11.04 -9.50 8.34
N GLU A 158 -11.76 -9.52 9.46
CA GLU A 158 -13.00 -8.75 9.63
C GLU A 158 -12.72 -7.25 9.54
N ARG A 159 -11.63 -6.81 10.17
CA ARG A 159 -11.15 -5.42 10.14
C ARG A 159 -10.85 -4.96 8.71
N ASP A 160 -10.11 -5.75 7.95
CA ASP A 160 -9.76 -5.43 6.57
C ASP A 160 -11.00 -5.35 5.67
N GLN A 161 -11.97 -6.26 5.87
CA GLN A 161 -13.23 -6.23 5.12
C GLN A 161 -14.08 -5.00 5.47
N LEU A 162 -14.11 -4.57 6.73
CA LEU A 162 -14.79 -3.35 7.15
C LEU A 162 -14.17 -2.11 6.49
N VAL A 163 -12.84 -2.01 6.46
CA VAL A 163 -12.14 -0.91 5.79
C VAL A 163 -12.50 -0.86 4.30
N VAL A 164 -12.50 -2.02 3.63
CA VAL A 164 -12.91 -2.13 2.23
C VAL A 164 -14.34 -1.62 2.03
N ASN A 165 -15.28 -2.08 2.86
CA ASN A 165 -16.68 -1.65 2.79
C ASN A 165 -16.83 -0.14 3.01
N LEU A 166 -16.07 0.45 3.94
CA LEU A 166 -16.10 1.89 4.19
C LEU A 166 -15.67 2.68 2.95
N PHE A 167 -14.61 2.26 2.26
CA PHE A 167 -14.15 2.95 1.04
C PHE A 167 -15.05 2.73 -0.18
N GLU A 168 -15.67 1.55 -0.31
CA GLU A 168 -16.61 1.27 -1.39
C GLU A 168 -17.92 2.06 -1.25
N ASN A 169 -18.33 2.37 -0.02
CA ASN A 169 -19.53 3.14 0.27
C ASN A 169 -19.24 4.61 0.62
N ALA A 170 -17.99 5.06 0.50
CA ALA A 170 -17.61 6.43 0.81
C ALA A 170 -18.24 7.41 -0.19
N THR A 171 -18.75 8.53 0.32
CA THR A 171 -19.25 9.62 -0.53
C THR A 171 -18.10 10.29 -1.29
N GLU A 172 -18.42 10.98 -2.38
CA GLU A 172 -17.44 11.77 -3.13
C GLU A 172 -16.73 12.79 -2.24
N GLU A 173 -17.48 13.51 -1.39
CA GLU A 173 -16.90 14.45 -0.41
C GLU A 173 -15.88 13.76 0.52
N THR A 174 -16.19 12.55 0.99
CA THR A 174 -15.27 11.78 1.83
C THR A 174 -13.99 11.44 1.06
N LEU A 175 -14.12 10.95 -0.17
CA LEU A 175 -12.98 10.61 -1.02
C LEU A 175 -12.15 11.84 -1.38
N GLU A 176 -12.76 13.01 -1.56
CA GLU A 176 -12.05 14.27 -1.78
C GLU A 176 -11.21 14.68 -0.56
N LYS A 177 -11.76 14.56 0.66
CA LYS A 177 -10.99 14.79 1.89
C LYS A 177 -9.83 13.80 2.02
N VAL A 178 -10.05 12.52 1.70
CA VAL A 178 -8.97 11.52 1.70
C VAL A 178 -7.91 11.85 0.65
N ALA A 179 -8.29 12.37 -0.52
CA ALA A 179 -7.35 12.74 -1.58
C ALA A 179 -6.44 13.93 -1.21
N GLN A 180 -6.83 14.73 -0.21
CA GLN A 180 -6.01 15.82 0.32
C GLN A 180 -4.93 15.34 1.28
N LEU A 181 -5.04 14.09 1.78
CA LEU A 181 -4.04 13.50 2.65
C LEU A 181 -2.85 13.00 1.84
N ASP A 182 -1.66 13.14 2.43
CA ASP A 182 -0.47 12.48 1.92
C ASP A 182 -0.47 10.98 2.29
N PHE A 183 0.57 10.27 1.86
CA PHE A 183 0.69 8.84 2.14
C PHE A 183 0.71 8.52 3.65
N GLN A 184 1.32 9.36 4.48
CA GLN A 184 1.36 9.15 5.93
C GLN A 184 -0.02 9.36 6.55
N GLY A 185 -0.70 10.43 6.16
CA GLY A 185 -2.08 10.73 6.58
C GLY A 185 -3.05 9.62 6.19
N ILE A 186 -2.94 9.07 4.97
CA ILE A 186 -3.79 7.94 4.57
C ILE A 186 -3.46 6.67 5.39
N ASN A 187 -2.20 6.35 5.62
CA ASN A 187 -1.87 5.18 6.46
C ASN A 187 -2.39 5.33 7.90
N PHE A 188 -2.25 6.54 8.47
CA PHE A 188 -2.77 6.83 9.79
C PHE A 188 -4.30 6.73 9.84
N LEU A 189 -4.97 7.29 8.83
CA LEU A 189 -6.41 7.15 8.66
C LEU A 189 -6.81 5.67 8.60
N LEU A 190 -6.16 4.87 7.74
CA LEU A 190 -6.44 3.44 7.60
C LEU A 190 -6.31 2.70 8.91
N GLN A 191 -5.23 2.91 9.67
CA GLN A 191 -5.05 2.29 10.98
C GLN A 191 -6.17 2.69 11.94
N TYR A 192 -6.50 3.98 12.02
CA TYR A 192 -7.48 4.48 12.99
C TYR A 192 -8.90 4.01 12.68
N ILE A 193 -9.35 4.17 11.42
CA ILE A 193 -10.70 3.75 11.03
C ILE A 193 -10.86 2.24 11.12
N SER A 194 -9.80 1.47 10.86
CA SER A 194 -9.86 0.02 10.92
C SER A 194 -10.22 -0.47 12.33
N TRP A 195 -9.62 0.11 13.36
CA TRP A 195 -9.93 -0.20 14.75
C TRP A 195 -11.27 0.37 15.20
N LEU A 196 -11.61 1.61 14.83
CA LEU A 196 -12.89 2.19 15.21
C LEU A 196 -14.09 1.47 14.57
N ALA A 197 -13.94 1.00 13.34
CA ALA A 197 -15.01 0.32 12.61
C ALA A 197 -15.34 -1.06 13.18
N ILE A 198 -14.36 -1.75 13.78
CA ILE A 198 -14.58 -3.10 14.31
C ILE A 198 -15.19 -3.12 15.72
N LEU A 199 -14.98 -2.06 16.51
CA LEU A 199 -15.54 -1.95 17.87
C LEU A 199 -17.07 -2.10 17.95
N PRO A 200 -17.90 -1.50 17.07
CA PRO A 200 -19.35 -1.71 17.11
C PRO A 200 -19.78 -3.10 16.61
N GLU A 201 -18.93 -3.79 15.85
CA GLU A 201 -19.27 -5.07 15.20
C GLU A 201 -18.87 -6.29 16.05
N GLN A 202 -17.91 -6.13 16.98
CA GLN A 202 -17.36 -7.23 17.77
C GLN A 202 -17.19 -6.83 19.25
N ASP A 203 -17.56 -7.75 20.14
CA ASP A 203 -17.24 -7.64 21.57
C ASP A 203 -15.82 -8.16 21.84
N ILE A 204 -14.84 -7.36 21.44
CA ILE A 204 -13.41 -7.69 21.55
C ILE A 204 -13.01 -7.97 23.00
N ALA A 205 -13.58 -7.23 23.95
CA ALA A 205 -13.30 -7.40 25.38
C ALA A 205 -13.70 -8.81 25.83
N LYS A 206 -14.92 -9.25 25.51
CA LYS A 206 -15.40 -10.59 25.84
C LYS A 206 -14.62 -11.70 25.15
N ASP A 207 -14.22 -11.50 23.90
CA ASP A 207 -13.37 -12.48 23.20
C ASP A 207 -11.99 -12.60 23.86
N LEU A 208 -11.38 -11.48 24.27
CA LEU A 208 -10.12 -11.49 25.01
C LEU A 208 -10.26 -12.15 26.39
N GLU A 209 -11.32 -11.84 27.14
CA GLU A 209 -11.61 -12.51 28.41
C GLU A 209 -11.77 -14.03 28.23
N ARG A 210 -12.45 -14.47 27.17
CA ARG A 210 -12.57 -15.91 26.87
C ARG A 210 -11.21 -16.57 26.67
N ILE A 211 -10.28 -15.89 26.02
CA ILE A 211 -8.98 -16.43 25.61
C ILE A 211 -7.97 -16.38 26.77
N PHE A 212 -7.99 -15.32 27.58
CA PHE A 212 -6.99 -15.08 28.62
C PHE A 212 -7.49 -15.38 30.03
N VAL A 213 -8.79 -15.36 30.33
CA VAL A 213 -9.29 -15.44 31.72
C VAL A 213 -9.95 -16.79 32.03
N LYS A 214 -10.53 -17.51 31.06
CA LYS A 214 -11.10 -18.85 31.26
C LYS A 214 -10.08 -19.85 31.79
#